data_AF-A0A2T3NX34-F1
#
_entry.id   AF-A0A2T3NX34-F1
#
_cell.length_a   1.000
_cell.length_b   1.000
_cell.length_c   1.000
_cell.angle_alpha   90.00
_cell.angle_beta   90.00
_cell.angle_gamma   90.00
#
_symmetry.space_group_name_H-M   'P 1'
#
loop_
_entity.id
_entity.type
_entity.pdbx_description
1 polymer ?
#
loop_
_entity_poly.entity_id
_entity_poly.type
_entity_poly.pdbx_seq_one_letter_code
_entity_poly.pdbx_strand_id
1 'polypeptide(L)'
;MLPQLGTLDSEQYKNLCCSLYDAIPVLKKHSQCVLFPYGRSSLLFAWRHIDKIFTTQQQCPYIWLLAIDSDPRLSDKQFSNEFDTQWYDSTVPAAECVVLTRISQSSTGLTHHWFCYEGQTSDKPLGTAVSALFDRYQQSNSVDLHQFYAPYNGTDSLTAEWASMYHKLFPWVGEHTQIVMSGSFMGELGAGAGIYNLLHINERYQRGHYSGNTLQLESSEVVYRGAALYSWQE
;
A
#
# COMPACT_ATOMS: atom_id res chain seq x y z
N MET A 1 7.43 18.04 -2.72
CA MET A 1 8.04 16.80 -2.21
C MET A 1 8.36 17.05 -0.75
N LEU A 2 7.64 16.39 0.16
CA LEU A 2 7.97 16.48 1.58
C LEU A 2 9.19 15.58 1.83
N PRO A 3 10.29 16.11 2.37
CA PRO A 3 11.45 15.31 2.75
C PRO A 3 11.08 14.44 3.94
N GLN A 4 11.35 13.14 3.84
CA GLN A 4 11.08 12.19 4.90
C GLN A 4 12.13 12.29 5.99
N LEU A 5 11.68 12.70 7.17
CA LEU A 5 12.23 12.26 8.45
C LEU A 5 11.97 10.76 8.54
N GLY A 6 13.04 10.00 8.36
CA GLY A 6 13.04 8.54 8.28
C GLY A 6 14.22 8.16 7.41
N THR A 7 15.37 7.95 8.05
CA THR A 7 16.66 7.60 7.48
C THR A 7 16.62 6.26 6.73
N LEU A 8 15.94 6.19 5.60
CA LEU A 8 16.46 5.37 4.51
C LEU A 8 17.75 6.04 4.08
N ASP A 9 18.86 5.33 4.20
CA ASP A 9 20.16 5.86 3.81
C ASP A 9 20.05 6.33 2.35
N SER A 10 20.16 7.64 2.14
CA SER A 10 20.04 8.27 0.83
C SER A 10 20.97 7.62 -0.21
N GLU A 11 22.05 6.99 0.27
CA GLU A 11 22.99 6.21 -0.52
C GLU A 11 22.40 4.88 -1.00
N GLN A 12 21.70 4.12 -0.15
CA GLN A 12 21.05 2.85 -0.54
C GLN A 12 19.97 3.09 -1.59
N TYR A 13 19.15 4.12 -1.40
CA TYR A 13 18.14 4.50 -2.38
C TYR A 13 18.77 4.89 -3.73
N LYS A 14 19.84 5.68 -3.68
CA LYS A 14 20.58 6.07 -4.88
C LYS A 14 21.20 4.85 -5.58
N ASN A 15 21.74 3.90 -4.82
CA ASN A 15 22.34 2.67 -5.35
C ASN A 15 21.28 1.76 -6.00
N LEU A 16 20.10 1.62 -5.39
CA LEU A 16 18.97 0.91 -6.00
C LEU A 16 18.52 1.59 -7.29
N CYS A 17 18.35 2.92 -7.28
CA CYS A 17 18.00 3.69 -8.49
C CYS A 17 19.03 3.49 -9.61
N CYS A 18 20.33 3.59 -9.28
CA CYS A 18 21.40 3.36 -10.24
C CYS A 18 21.33 1.94 -10.81
N SER A 19 21.18 0.92 -9.96
CA SER A 19 21.05 -0.48 -10.38
C SER A 19 19.85 -0.70 -11.30
N LEU A 20 18.70 -0.08 -11.00
CA LEU A 20 17.51 -0.11 -11.84
C LEU A 20 17.71 0.59 -13.18
N TYR A 21 18.41 1.73 -13.20
CA TYR A 21 18.74 2.43 -14.44
C TYR A 21 19.77 1.69 -15.28
N ASP A 22 20.70 0.96 -14.66
CA ASP A 22 21.67 0.13 -15.38
C ASP A 22 20.98 -1.09 -15.98
N ALA A 23 20.05 -1.72 -15.24
CA ALA A 23 19.25 -2.85 -15.72
C ALA A 23 18.21 -2.44 -16.77
N ILE A 24 17.59 -1.26 -16.64
CA ILE A 24 16.52 -0.76 -17.50
C ILE A 24 16.82 0.69 -17.93
N PRO A 25 17.76 0.92 -18.87
CA PRO A 25 18.25 2.26 -19.24
C PRO A 25 17.19 3.24 -19.73
N VAL A 26 16.06 2.74 -20.25
CA VAL A 26 14.96 3.58 -20.71
C VAL A 26 14.30 4.34 -19.55
N LEU A 27 14.33 3.81 -18.32
CA LEU A 27 13.75 4.47 -17.14
C LEU A 27 14.45 5.81 -16.83
N LYS A 28 15.76 5.90 -17.08
CA LYS A 28 16.53 7.14 -16.88
C LYS A 28 16.09 8.28 -17.79
N LYS A 29 15.53 7.95 -18.96
CA LYS A 29 15.14 8.91 -20.00
C LYS A 29 13.64 9.20 -20.00
N HIS A 30 12.83 8.37 -19.36
CA HIS A 30 11.39 8.52 -19.36
C HIS A 30 10.96 9.64 -18.41
N SER A 31 10.41 10.73 -18.96
CA SER A 31 10.03 11.94 -18.20
C SER A 31 8.94 11.71 -17.15
N GLN A 32 8.27 10.55 -17.19
CA GLN A 32 7.19 10.17 -16.29
C GLN A 32 7.54 8.99 -15.38
N CYS A 33 8.81 8.58 -15.35
CA CYS A 33 9.28 7.60 -14.37
C CYS A 33 9.38 8.29 -13.00
N VAL A 34 8.61 7.81 -12.02
CA VAL A 34 8.60 8.33 -10.65
C VAL A 34 8.80 7.16 -9.70
N LEU A 35 9.61 7.36 -8.67
CA LEU A 35 9.90 6.36 -7.66
C LEU A 35 9.25 6.75 -6.33
N PHE A 36 8.70 5.74 -5.64
CA PHE A 36 7.94 5.89 -4.40
C PHE A 36 8.56 5.00 -3.32
N PRO A 37 9.56 5.47 -2.56
CA PRO A 37 10.26 4.67 -1.56
C PRO A 37 9.52 4.66 -0.22
N TYR A 38 8.26 4.24 -0.20
CA TYR A 38 7.40 4.36 0.98
C TYR A 38 6.99 3.01 1.58
N GLY A 39 7.82 1.98 1.32
CA GLY A 39 7.59 0.61 1.79
C GLY A 39 6.18 0.14 1.46
N ARG A 40 5.49 -0.47 2.42
CA ARG A 40 4.13 -1.00 2.26
C ARG A 40 3.06 0.02 1.82
N SER A 41 3.30 1.32 1.98
CA SER A 41 2.36 2.37 1.56
C SER A 41 2.63 2.94 0.16
N SER A 42 3.58 2.37 -0.59
CA SER A 42 4.05 2.95 -1.85
C SER A 42 2.96 3.07 -2.91
N LEU A 43 2.05 2.09 -3.01
CA LEU A 43 0.99 2.10 -4.01
C LEU A 43 0.08 3.31 -3.85
N LEU A 44 -0.43 3.53 -2.64
CA LEU A 44 -1.42 4.58 -2.42
C LEU A 44 -0.81 5.99 -2.58
N PHE A 45 0.48 6.15 -2.31
CA PHE A 45 1.19 7.39 -2.61
C PHE A 45 1.43 7.57 -4.12
N ALA A 46 1.71 6.48 -4.84
CA ALA A 46 1.79 6.51 -6.30
C ALA A 46 0.44 6.86 -6.94
N TRP A 47 -0.67 6.56 -6.27
CA TRP A 47 -2.02 6.75 -6.80
C TRP A 47 -2.35 8.19 -7.19
N ARG A 48 -1.91 9.19 -6.42
CA ARG A 48 -2.10 10.61 -6.83
C ARG A 48 -1.42 10.94 -8.15
N HIS A 49 -0.30 10.30 -8.44
CA HIS A 49 0.41 10.48 -9.71
C HIS A 49 -0.29 9.74 -10.85
N ILE A 50 -0.79 8.52 -10.57
CA ILE A 50 -1.61 7.74 -11.49
C ILE A 50 -2.85 8.52 -11.92
N ASP A 51 -3.63 9.03 -10.97
CA ASP A 51 -4.83 9.84 -11.22
C ASP A 51 -4.48 11.09 -12.05
N LYS A 52 -3.38 11.78 -11.71
CA LYS A 52 -2.94 12.96 -12.46
C LYS A 52 -2.58 12.63 -13.91
N ILE A 53 -1.87 11.53 -14.15
CA ILE A 53 -1.51 11.09 -15.51
C ILE A 53 -2.78 10.81 -16.31
N PHE A 54 -3.70 10.01 -15.77
CA PHE A 54 -4.94 9.67 -16.47
C PHE A 54 -5.89 10.85 -16.70
N THR A 55 -5.95 11.81 -15.77
CA THR A 55 -6.82 13.00 -15.91
C THR A 55 -6.22 14.08 -16.81
N THR A 56 -4.91 14.32 -16.72
CA THR A 56 -4.24 15.45 -17.41
C THR A 56 -3.69 15.06 -18.78
N GLN A 57 -3.33 13.79 -18.98
CA GLN A 57 -2.67 13.30 -20.19
C GLN A 57 -3.54 12.25 -20.85
N GLN A 58 -4.61 12.71 -21.51
CA GLN A 58 -5.62 11.91 -22.21
C GLN A 58 -5.07 10.94 -23.28
N GLN A 59 -3.76 10.96 -23.54
CA GLN A 59 -3.08 10.09 -24.51
C GLN A 59 -2.24 8.97 -23.86
N CYS A 60 -2.25 8.80 -22.53
CA CYS A 60 -1.55 7.71 -21.87
C CYS A 60 -2.48 6.47 -21.78
N PRO A 61 -2.34 5.45 -22.66
CA PRO A 61 -3.27 4.32 -22.69
C PRO A 61 -3.14 3.42 -21.45
N TYR A 62 -1.98 3.44 -20.80
CA TYR A 62 -1.69 2.63 -19.63
C TYR A 62 -0.48 3.15 -18.87
N ILE A 63 -0.38 2.78 -17.59
CA ILE A 63 0.76 3.02 -16.72
C ILE A 63 1.29 1.66 -16.25
N TRP A 64 2.61 1.51 -16.26
CA TRP A 64 3.27 0.36 -15.64
C TRP A 64 3.64 0.70 -14.20
N LEU A 65 3.31 -0.20 -13.28
CA LEU A 65 3.74 -0.16 -11.89
C LEU A 65 4.72 -1.30 -11.66
N LEU A 66 5.89 -0.98 -11.12
CA LEU A 66 6.91 -1.94 -10.72
C LEU A 66 7.17 -1.77 -9.22
N ALA A 67 6.86 -2.80 -8.45
CA ALA A 67 7.28 -2.91 -7.06
C ALA A 67 8.37 -3.98 -6.96
N ILE A 68 9.42 -3.67 -6.21
CA ILE A 68 10.51 -4.59 -5.89
C ILE A 68 10.77 -4.41 -4.41
N ASP A 69 10.81 -5.52 -3.68
CA ASP A 69 11.10 -5.53 -2.26
C ASP A 69 11.79 -6.86 -1.88
N SER A 70 12.65 -6.81 -0.86
CA SER A 70 13.42 -7.94 -0.38
C SER A 70 13.37 -7.92 1.14
N ASP A 71 12.82 -8.98 1.73
CA ASP A 71 12.77 -9.07 3.19
C ASP A 71 14.20 -9.16 3.77
N PRO A 72 14.56 -8.29 4.74
CA PRO A 72 15.91 -8.27 5.31
C PRO A 72 16.33 -9.59 5.96
N ARG A 73 15.38 -10.45 6.36
CA ARG A 73 15.65 -11.79 6.91
C ARG A 73 16.26 -12.75 5.87
N LEU A 74 16.15 -12.45 4.58
CA LEU A 74 16.75 -13.23 3.48
C LEU A 74 18.17 -12.76 3.14
N SER A 75 18.66 -11.70 3.79
CA SER A 75 20.01 -11.18 3.59
C SER A 75 20.99 -11.81 4.58
N ASP A 76 22.17 -12.22 4.07
CA ASP A 76 23.30 -12.66 4.91
C ASP A 76 23.95 -11.51 5.70
N LYS A 77 23.63 -10.25 5.37
CA LYS A 77 24.12 -9.09 6.09
C LYS A 77 23.15 -8.75 7.22
N GLN A 78 23.62 -8.86 8.46
CA GLN A 78 22.94 -8.25 9.60
C GLN A 78 22.84 -6.73 9.35
N PHE A 79 21.63 -6.24 9.09
CA PHE A 79 21.37 -4.81 9.11
C PHE A 79 21.62 -4.33 10.55
N SER A 80 22.65 -3.51 10.73
CA SER A 80 23.24 -3.18 12.04
C SER A 80 22.48 -2.11 12.83
N ASN A 81 21.23 -1.81 12.47
CA ASN A 81 20.48 -0.73 13.08
C ASN A 81 19.41 -1.27 14.04
N GLU A 82 19.29 -0.64 15.20
CA GLU A 82 18.34 -0.94 16.28
C GLU A 82 16.85 -0.93 15.86
N PHE A 83 16.56 -0.62 14.59
CA PHE A 83 15.22 -0.69 13.99
C PHE A 83 14.83 -2.11 13.52
N ASP A 84 15.76 -3.07 13.47
CA ASP A 84 15.55 -4.38 12.82
C ASP A 84 15.15 -5.54 13.74
N THR A 85 15.06 -5.35 15.06
CA THR A 85 14.72 -6.48 15.95
C THR A 85 13.26 -6.93 15.85
N GLN A 86 12.36 -6.08 15.33
CA GLN A 86 10.93 -6.42 15.23
C GLN A 86 10.60 -7.43 14.12
N TRP A 87 11.46 -7.58 13.11
CA TRP A 87 11.25 -8.54 12.01
C TRP A 87 11.46 -9.99 12.46
N TYR A 88 12.30 -10.22 13.48
CA TYR A 88 12.53 -11.56 14.04
C TYR A 88 11.31 -12.13 14.75
N ASP A 89 10.40 -11.27 15.22
CA ASP A 89 9.14 -11.67 15.87
C ASP A 89 8.00 -11.84 14.86
N SER A 90 8.25 -11.60 13.57
CA SER A 90 7.25 -11.80 12.52
C SER A 90 6.90 -13.29 12.38
N THR A 91 5.62 -13.59 12.50
CA THR A 91 5.07 -14.96 12.34
C THR A 91 4.81 -15.36 10.89
N VAL A 92 4.98 -14.45 9.92
CA VAL A 92 4.79 -14.76 8.50
C VAL A 92 6.12 -15.06 7.81
N PRO A 93 6.11 -15.87 6.73
CA PRO A 93 7.31 -16.15 5.94
C PRO A 93 7.98 -14.87 5.43
N ALA A 94 9.31 -14.87 5.40
CA ALA A 94 10.09 -13.89 4.65
C ALA A 94 9.92 -14.13 3.15
N ALA A 95 9.85 -13.06 2.36
CA ALA A 95 9.65 -13.17 0.91
C ALA A 95 10.49 -12.16 0.11
N GLU A 96 10.78 -12.55 -1.13
CA GLU A 96 11.26 -11.67 -2.18
C GLU A 96 10.06 -11.30 -3.06
N CYS A 97 9.92 -10.02 -3.38
CA CYS A 97 8.77 -9.52 -4.12
C CYS A 97 9.21 -8.75 -5.37
N VAL A 98 8.72 -9.18 -6.53
CA VAL A 98 8.74 -8.39 -7.76
C VAL A 98 7.35 -8.44 -8.38
N VAL A 99 6.68 -7.30 -8.44
CA VAL A 99 5.37 -7.18 -9.08
C VAL A 99 5.45 -6.15 -10.19
N LEU A 100 5.20 -6.61 -11.42
CA LEU A 100 5.03 -5.75 -12.59
C LEU A 100 3.57 -5.83 -13.03
N THR A 101 2.84 -4.72 -12.91
CA THR A 101 1.45 -4.65 -13.35
C THR A 101 1.21 -3.48 -14.29
N ARG A 102 0.20 -3.61 -15.14
CA ARG A 102 -0.26 -2.56 -16.04
C ARG A 102 -1.66 -2.15 -15.65
N ILE A 103 -1.84 -0.86 -15.43
CA ILE A 103 -3.15 -0.25 -15.21
C ILE A 103 -3.55 0.58 -16.42
N SER A 104 -4.82 0.57 -16.78
CA SER A 104 -5.39 1.33 -17.89
C SER A 104 -6.78 1.81 -17.53
N GLN A 105 -7.19 2.96 -18.07
CA GLN A 105 -8.58 3.38 -17.97
C GLN A 105 -9.48 2.42 -18.76
N SER A 106 -10.63 2.12 -18.19
CA SER A 106 -11.66 1.29 -18.79
C SER A 106 -13.03 1.81 -18.37
N SER A 107 -14.05 1.56 -19.17
CA SER A 107 -15.45 1.83 -18.79
C SER A 107 -16.00 0.80 -17.83
N THR A 108 -15.30 -0.32 -17.67
CA THR A 108 -15.65 -1.46 -16.81
C THR A 108 -14.43 -1.86 -15.99
N GLY A 109 -14.63 -2.28 -14.75
CA GLY A 109 -13.55 -2.73 -13.88
C GLY A 109 -13.57 -2.14 -12.48
N LEU A 110 -12.40 -2.13 -11.85
CA LEU A 110 -12.23 -1.59 -10.52
C LEU A 110 -12.26 -0.06 -10.55
N THR A 111 -13.21 0.52 -9.83
CA THR A 111 -13.34 1.97 -9.67
C THR A 111 -12.72 2.40 -8.35
N HIS A 112 -11.92 3.46 -8.40
CA HIS A 112 -11.30 4.08 -7.23
C HIS A 112 -12.09 5.34 -6.84
N HIS A 113 -12.78 5.31 -5.70
CA HIS A 113 -13.71 6.37 -5.29
C HIS A 113 -13.09 7.41 -4.37
N TRP A 114 -12.19 6.96 -3.50
CA TRP A 114 -11.64 7.78 -2.44
C TRP A 114 -10.25 7.30 -2.06
N PHE A 115 -9.36 8.24 -1.80
CA PHE A 115 -8.04 7.98 -1.25
C PHE A 115 -7.66 9.07 -0.24
N CYS A 116 -7.00 8.66 0.83
CA CYS A 116 -6.37 9.57 1.77
C CYS A 116 -5.08 8.98 2.33
N TYR A 117 -4.19 9.84 2.82
CA TYR A 117 -2.98 9.45 3.50
C TYR A 117 -2.70 10.35 4.70
N GLU A 118 -2.00 9.79 5.68
CA GLU A 118 -1.65 10.44 6.95
C GLU A 118 -0.23 10.12 7.38
N GLY A 119 0.31 11.03 8.22
CA GLY A 119 1.62 10.90 8.84
C GLY A 119 1.53 10.49 10.32
N GLN A 120 2.05 9.32 10.64
CA GLN A 120 2.34 8.84 11.99
C GLN A 120 3.75 9.28 12.38
N THR A 121 3.85 10.38 13.12
CA THR A 121 5.12 10.85 13.68
C THR A 121 5.39 10.17 15.02
N SER A 122 6.66 10.04 15.41
CA SER A 122 7.08 9.28 16.62
C SER A 122 6.57 9.86 17.94
N ASP A 123 6.18 11.13 17.95
CA ASP A 123 5.56 11.84 19.08
C ASP A 123 4.06 11.54 19.24
N LYS A 124 3.41 10.91 18.25
CA LYS A 124 1.99 10.57 18.30
C LYS A 124 1.76 9.17 18.84
N PRO A 125 0.68 8.95 19.61
CA PRO A 125 0.26 7.60 20.00
C PRO A 125 0.01 6.71 18.78
N LEU A 126 0.29 5.40 18.92
CA LEU A 126 0.03 4.40 17.89
C LEU A 126 -1.46 4.46 17.47
N GLY A 127 -1.71 4.34 16.17
CA GLY A 127 -3.07 4.37 15.61
C GLY A 127 -3.63 5.77 15.37
N THR A 128 -2.97 6.85 15.79
CA THR A 128 -3.45 8.23 15.56
C THR A 128 -3.65 8.54 14.07
N ALA A 129 -2.69 8.15 13.22
CA ALA A 129 -2.81 8.34 11.78
C ALA A 129 -3.96 7.50 11.18
N VAL A 130 -4.12 6.25 11.62
CA VAL A 130 -5.22 5.37 11.17
C VAL A 130 -6.57 5.90 11.63
N SER A 131 -6.67 6.40 12.86
CA SER A 131 -7.85 7.10 13.36
C SER A 131 -8.24 8.25 12.45
N ALA A 132 -7.28 9.12 12.10
CA ALA A 132 -7.55 10.27 11.24
C ALA A 132 -8.02 9.83 9.84
N LEU A 133 -7.46 8.74 9.28
CA LEU A 133 -7.94 8.17 8.02
C LEU A 133 -9.39 7.70 8.12
N PHE A 134 -9.75 7.01 9.20
CA PHE A 134 -11.12 6.52 9.41
C PHE A 134 -12.11 7.66 9.68
N ASP A 135 -11.71 8.69 10.43
CA ASP A 135 -12.52 9.90 10.64
C ASP A 135 -12.78 10.61 9.29
N ARG A 136 -11.77 10.73 8.41
CA ARG A 136 -11.92 11.29 7.06
C ARG A 136 -12.78 10.42 6.16
N TYR A 137 -12.68 9.10 6.28
CA TYR A 137 -13.55 8.16 5.57
C TYR A 137 -15.01 8.44 5.93
N GLN A 138 -15.35 8.49 7.23
CA GLN A 138 -16.70 8.77 7.71
C GLN A 138 -17.24 10.14 7.25
N GLN A 139 -16.37 11.15 7.16
CA GLN A 139 -16.78 12.49 6.72
C GLN A 139 -17.02 12.57 5.21
N SER A 140 -16.30 11.78 4.42
CA SER A 140 -16.30 11.88 2.96
C SER A 140 -17.17 10.83 2.28
N ASN A 141 -17.43 9.73 2.97
CA ASN A 141 -18.09 8.55 2.41
C ASN A 141 -19.15 8.04 3.39
N SER A 142 -20.26 7.59 2.83
CA SER A 142 -21.40 7.05 3.57
C SER A 142 -21.85 5.74 2.94
N VAL A 143 -20.90 4.83 2.72
CA VAL A 143 -21.14 3.56 2.04
C VAL A 143 -20.67 2.39 2.89
N ASP A 144 -21.42 1.28 2.82
CA ASP A 144 -21.11 0.07 3.57
C ASP A 144 -19.88 -0.64 3.00
N LEU A 145 -18.97 -1.01 3.90
CA LEU A 145 -17.77 -1.75 3.63
C LEU A 145 -18.05 -3.24 3.76
N HIS A 146 -17.92 -3.94 2.64
CA HIS A 146 -18.11 -5.38 2.59
C HIS A 146 -16.77 -6.11 2.77
N GLN A 147 -15.67 -5.47 2.37
CA GLN A 147 -14.32 -5.98 2.60
C GLN A 147 -13.42 -4.88 3.15
N PHE A 148 -12.57 -5.27 4.09
CA PHE A 148 -11.53 -4.44 4.66
C PHE A 148 -10.18 -5.15 4.55
N TYR A 149 -9.34 -4.68 3.64
CA TYR A 149 -7.97 -5.16 3.46
C TYR A 149 -7.09 -4.48 4.50
N ALA A 150 -6.81 -5.23 5.57
CA ALA A 150 -6.08 -4.76 6.72
C ALA A 150 -4.58 -5.11 6.60
N PRO A 151 -3.67 -4.19 6.94
CA PRO A 151 -2.24 -4.47 7.00
C PRO A 151 -1.94 -5.62 7.97
N TYR A 152 -1.12 -6.56 7.52
CA TYR A 152 -0.63 -7.67 8.33
C TYR A 152 0.70 -8.19 7.79
N ASN A 153 1.69 -8.30 8.67
CA ASN A 153 3.04 -8.79 8.39
C ASN A 153 3.50 -9.78 9.49
N GLY A 154 2.57 -10.39 10.20
CA GLY A 154 2.88 -11.31 11.29
C GLY A 154 3.30 -10.66 12.60
N THR A 155 3.31 -9.33 12.73
CA THR A 155 3.58 -8.63 13.99
C THR A 155 2.31 -8.11 14.65
N ASP A 156 2.29 -8.17 15.99
CA ASP A 156 1.18 -7.64 16.79
C ASP A 156 1.09 -6.12 16.71
N SER A 157 2.23 -5.42 16.56
CA SER A 157 2.28 -3.96 16.50
C SER A 157 1.48 -3.41 15.30
N LEU A 158 1.65 -4.00 14.12
CA LEU A 158 0.94 -3.58 12.92
C LEU A 158 -0.56 -3.86 13.03
N THR A 159 -0.91 -5.01 13.60
CA THR A 159 -2.31 -5.40 13.81
C THR A 159 -3.00 -4.49 14.84
N ALA A 160 -2.34 -4.24 15.97
CA ALA A 160 -2.86 -3.40 17.04
C ALA A 160 -3.11 -1.95 16.57
N GLU A 161 -2.28 -1.44 15.66
CA GLU A 161 -2.41 -0.09 15.12
C GLU A 161 -3.78 0.16 14.49
N TRP A 162 -4.24 -0.73 13.62
CA TRP A 162 -5.53 -0.55 12.95
C TRP A 162 -6.69 -1.17 13.74
N ALA A 163 -6.47 -2.29 14.43
CA ALA A 163 -7.54 -3.01 15.13
C ALA A 163 -8.11 -2.18 16.28
N SER A 164 -7.26 -1.45 17.00
CA SER A 164 -7.70 -0.54 18.07
C SER A 164 -8.58 0.60 17.54
N MET A 165 -8.40 1.01 16.28
CA MET A 165 -9.15 2.10 15.64
C MET A 165 -10.33 1.62 14.80
N TYR A 166 -10.46 0.31 14.54
CA TYR A 166 -11.47 -0.26 13.64
C TYR A 166 -12.91 0.14 14.00
N HIS A 167 -13.20 0.32 15.30
CA HIS A 167 -14.50 0.79 15.79
C HIS A 167 -14.94 2.13 15.18
N LYS A 168 -14.00 2.97 14.73
CA LYS A 168 -14.30 4.24 14.05
C LYS A 168 -14.90 4.07 12.66
N LEU A 169 -14.85 2.88 12.07
CA LEU A 169 -15.54 2.64 10.80
C LEU A 169 -17.04 2.39 10.97
N PHE A 170 -17.55 2.23 12.20
CA PHE A 170 -18.99 2.15 12.46
C PHE A 170 -19.70 3.45 11.99
N PRO A 171 -20.90 3.40 11.37
CA PRO A 171 -21.75 2.23 11.12
C PRO A 171 -21.47 1.49 9.80
N TRP A 172 -20.43 1.87 9.07
CA TRP A 172 -20.16 1.36 7.72
C TRP A 172 -19.56 -0.04 7.70
N VAL A 173 -19.20 -0.59 8.85
CA VAL A 173 -18.76 -1.98 9.03
C VAL A 173 -19.75 -2.72 9.93
N GLY A 174 -19.91 -4.02 9.67
CA GLY A 174 -20.83 -4.87 10.43
C GLY A 174 -20.38 -6.32 10.48
N GLU A 175 -21.28 -7.20 10.93
CA GLU A 175 -21.05 -8.65 11.08
C GLU A 175 -20.62 -9.33 9.77
N HIS A 176 -21.02 -8.79 8.63
CA HIS A 176 -20.71 -9.34 7.32
C HIS A 176 -19.48 -8.71 6.64
N THR A 177 -18.85 -7.71 7.27
CA THR A 177 -17.63 -7.12 6.73
C THR A 177 -16.49 -8.14 6.84
N GLN A 178 -15.91 -8.51 5.70
CA GLN A 178 -14.79 -9.44 5.65
C GLN A 178 -13.47 -8.70 5.88
N ILE A 179 -12.74 -9.07 6.93
CA ILE A 179 -11.37 -8.59 7.15
C ILE A 179 -10.39 -9.50 6.40
N VAL A 180 -9.59 -8.92 5.50
CA VAL A 180 -8.64 -9.65 4.65
C VAL A 180 -7.22 -9.24 5.00
N MET A 181 -6.41 -10.20 5.45
CA MET A 181 -5.01 -10.02 5.83
C MET A 181 -4.10 -10.86 4.92
N SER A 182 -3.84 -10.39 3.71
CA SER A 182 -3.13 -11.14 2.66
C SER A 182 -1.72 -11.61 3.06
N GLY A 183 -1.03 -10.85 3.91
CA GLY A 183 0.31 -11.21 4.39
C GLY A 183 0.37 -12.52 5.18
N SER A 184 -0.77 -12.98 5.74
CA SER A 184 -0.85 -14.28 6.42
C SER A 184 -0.67 -15.47 5.48
N PHE A 185 -0.95 -15.28 4.19
CA PHE A 185 -0.80 -16.31 3.15
C PHE A 185 0.48 -16.12 2.34
N MET A 186 0.83 -14.86 2.04
CA MET A 186 1.90 -14.52 1.10
C MET A 186 3.24 -14.16 1.75
N GLY A 187 3.28 -13.97 3.06
CA GLY A 187 4.44 -13.39 3.74
C GLY A 187 4.48 -11.87 3.65
N GLU A 188 5.62 -11.29 4.00
CA GLU A 188 5.88 -9.85 3.83
C GLU A 188 6.23 -9.54 2.37
N LEU A 189 5.47 -8.65 1.73
CA LEU A 189 5.70 -8.23 0.34
C LEU A 189 6.24 -6.80 0.22
N GLY A 190 6.39 -6.08 1.33
CA GLY A 190 6.90 -4.72 1.39
C GLY A 190 6.18 -3.80 0.41
N ALA A 191 6.92 -3.11 -0.44
CA ALA A 191 6.38 -2.22 -1.48
C ALA A 191 5.41 -2.90 -2.47
N GLY A 192 5.49 -4.22 -2.63
CA GLY A 192 4.58 -5.00 -3.48
C GLY A 192 3.23 -5.31 -2.85
N ALA A 193 3.08 -5.19 -1.52
CA ALA A 193 1.86 -5.59 -0.80
C ALA A 193 0.62 -4.85 -1.30
N GLY A 194 0.73 -3.54 -1.51
CA GLY A 194 -0.38 -2.72 -2.01
C GLY A 194 -0.84 -3.15 -3.41
N ILE A 195 0.10 -3.39 -4.32
CA ILE A 195 -0.20 -3.83 -5.69
C ILE A 195 -0.82 -5.23 -5.68
N TYR A 196 -0.27 -6.14 -4.88
CA TYR A 196 -0.84 -7.47 -4.73
C TYR A 196 -2.29 -7.40 -4.25
N ASN A 197 -2.57 -6.60 -3.22
CA ASN A 197 -3.93 -6.40 -2.71
C ASN A 197 -4.87 -5.85 -3.77
N LEU A 198 -4.44 -4.84 -4.53
CA LEU A 198 -5.22 -4.28 -5.63
C LEU A 198 -5.55 -5.34 -6.70
N LEU A 199 -4.57 -6.16 -7.09
CA LEU A 199 -4.76 -7.24 -8.06
C LEU A 199 -5.72 -8.31 -7.53
N HIS A 200 -5.57 -8.68 -6.25
CA HIS A 200 -6.45 -9.63 -5.59
C HIS A 200 -7.88 -9.09 -5.52
N ILE A 201 -8.08 -7.83 -5.12
CA ILE A 201 -9.40 -7.17 -5.13
C ILE A 201 -10.02 -7.21 -6.53
N ASN A 202 -9.28 -6.82 -7.56
CA ASN A 202 -9.74 -6.86 -8.95
C ASN A 202 -10.17 -8.27 -9.37
N GLU A 203 -9.35 -9.28 -9.11
CA GLU A 203 -9.66 -10.68 -9.43
C GLU A 203 -10.93 -11.17 -8.71
N ARG A 204 -11.11 -10.80 -7.42
CA ARG A 204 -12.28 -11.19 -6.63
C ARG A 204 -13.57 -10.57 -7.16
N TYR A 205 -13.55 -9.32 -7.60
CA TYR A 205 -14.69 -8.71 -8.28
C TYR A 205 -14.96 -9.36 -9.64
N GLN A 206 -13.92 -9.58 -10.47
CA GLN A 206 -14.08 -10.24 -11.78
C GLN A 206 -14.70 -11.63 -11.67
N ARG A 207 -14.42 -12.36 -10.60
CA ARG A 207 -14.97 -13.70 -10.32
C ARG A 207 -16.34 -13.67 -9.63
N GLY A 208 -16.89 -12.49 -9.36
CA GLY A 208 -18.16 -12.33 -8.63
C GLY A 208 -18.07 -12.76 -7.15
N HIS A 209 -16.86 -12.90 -6.61
CA HIS A 209 -16.66 -13.28 -5.21
C HIS A 209 -16.86 -12.09 -4.26
N TYR A 210 -16.67 -10.87 -4.76
CA TYR A 210 -16.95 -9.63 -4.03
C TYR A 210 -18.07 -8.84 -4.69
N SER A 211 -18.83 -8.16 -3.83
CA SER A 211 -19.84 -7.16 -4.17
C SER A 211 -19.74 -6.01 -3.17
N GLY A 212 -20.23 -4.83 -3.55
CA GLY A 212 -20.21 -3.65 -2.70
C GLY A 212 -18.88 -2.90 -2.73
N ASN A 213 -18.44 -2.41 -1.58
CA ASN A 213 -17.24 -1.59 -1.45
C ASN A 213 -16.15 -2.29 -0.65
N THR A 214 -14.91 -2.09 -1.09
CA THR A 214 -13.70 -2.60 -0.46
C THR A 214 -12.82 -1.43 0.00
N LEU A 215 -12.50 -1.38 1.28
CA LEU A 215 -11.50 -0.46 1.83
C LEU A 215 -10.15 -1.17 1.94
N GLN A 216 -9.09 -0.60 1.37
CA GLN A 216 -7.71 -1.03 1.55
C GLN A 216 -6.98 -0.03 2.43
N LEU A 217 -6.35 -0.52 3.50
CA LEU A 217 -5.45 0.25 4.34
C LEU A 217 -4.01 -0.25 4.11
N GLU A 218 -3.07 0.68 4.00
CA GLU A 218 -1.64 0.42 3.89
C GLU A 218 -0.89 1.17 4.97
N SER A 219 0.02 0.48 5.66
CA SER A 219 0.84 1.05 6.73
C SER A 219 2.31 0.76 6.52
N SER A 220 3.11 1.79 6.27
CA SER A 220 4.57 1.65 6.18
C SER A 220 5.23 1.48 7.54
N GLU A 221 6.51 1.17 7.54
CA GLU A 221 7.32 0.93 8.74
C GLU A 221 7.45 2.18 9.61
N VAL A 222 7.46 3.37 8.99
CA VAL A 222 7.80 4.61 9.67
C VAL A 222 6.59 5.55 9.71
N VAL A 223 6.48 6.44 8.72
CA VAL A 223 5.61 7.61 8.84
C VAL A 223 4.26 7.44 8.18
N TYR A 224 4.13 6.62 7.14
CA TYR A 224 3.02 6.79 6.21
C TYR A 224 1.94 5.75 6.38
N ARG A 225 0.70 6.25 6.39
CA ARG A 225 -0.52 5.46 6.34
C ARG A 225 -1.33 5.93 5.14
N GLY A 226 -1.92 5.02 4.39
CA GLY A 226 -2.78 5.33 3.27
C GLY A 226 -4.03 4.46 3.32
N ALA A 227 -5.17 5.00 2.91
CA ALA A 227 -6.38 4.23 2.72
C ALA A 227 -7.05 4.58 1.39
N ALA A 228 -7.63 3.58 0.72
CA ALA A 228 -8.37 3.76 -0.52
C ALA A 228 -9.64 2.91 -0.57
N LEU A 229 -10.68 3.47 -1.19
CA LEU A 229 -11.98 2.85 -1.38
C LEU A 229 -12.15 2.43 -2.84
N TYR A 230 -12.54 1.17 -3.03
CA TYR A 230 -12.80 0.58 -4.33
C TYR A 230 -14.19 -0.03 -4.43
N SER A 231 -14.75 -0.05 -5.64
CA SER A 231 -15.89 -0.88 -6.01
C SER A 231 -15.71 -1.42 -7.42
N TRP A 232 -16.66 -2.24 -7.88
CA TRP A 232 -16.71 -2.67 -9.27
C TRP A 232 -17.71 -1.84 -10.09
N GLN A 233 -17.35 -1.52 -11.32
CA GLN A 233 -18.22 -0.96 -12.34
C GLN A 233 -18.37 -1.96 -13.48
N GLU A 234 -19.62 -2.30 -13.80
CA GLU A 234 -19.98 -3.17 -14.93
C GLU A 234 -19.97 -2.45 -16.28
#